data_AF-A0A358M8Q7-F1
#
_entry.id   AF-A0A358M8Q7-F1
#
_cell.length_a   1.000
_cell.length_b   1.000
_cell.length_c   1.000
_cell.angle_alpha   90.00
_cell.angle_beta   90.00
_cell.angle_gamma   90.00
#
_symmetry.space_group_name_H-M   'P 1'
#
loop_
_entity.id
_entity.type
_entity.pdbx_description
1 polymer ?
#
loop_
_entity_poly.entity_id
_entity_poly.type
_entity_poly.pdbx_seq_one_letter_code
_entity_poly.pdbx_strand_id
1 'polypeptide(L)' 'MKKCLIIVDYQNDFVSGALGFPEAAALAPRLAEKIRTYKAQGDDVIFTFDTHGENYS' A
#
# COMPACT_ATOMS: atom_id res chain seq x y z
N MET A 1 -21.50 7.93 -7.42
CA MET A 1 -20.53 7.12 -8.19
C MET A 1 -19.65 6.42 -7.19
N LYS A 2 -19.61 5.08 -7.19
CA LYS A 2 -18.78 4.30 -6.28
C LYS A 2 -17.30 4.56 -6.61
N LYS A 3 -16.45 4.70 -5.59
CA LYS A 3 -15.01 4.86 -5.77
C LYS A 3 -14.27 3.60 -5.34
N CYS A 4 -13.02 3.51 -5.80
CA CYS A 4 -12.10 2.47 -5.41
C CYS A 4 -10.75 3.12 -5.04
N LEU A 5 -10.16 2.69 -3.93
CA LEU A 5 -8.79 3.00 -3.55
C LEU A 5 -7.92 1.76 -3.77
N ILE A 6 -6.91 1.91 -4.63
CA ILE A 6 -5.92 0.86 -4.86
C ILE A 6 -4.63 1.26 -4.15
N ILE A 7 -4.17 0.41 -3.22
CA ILE A 7 -2.88 0.54 -2.56
C ILE A 7 -1.92 -0.38 -3.29
N VAL A 8 -0.92 0.21 -3.94
CA VAL A 8 0.02 -0.52 -4.79
C VAL A 8 1.29 -0.82 -4.02
N ASP A 9 1.57 -2.10 -3.80
CA ASP A 9 2.84 -2.68 -3.34
C ASP A 9 3.48 -1.96 -2.13
N TYR A 10 2.66 -1.53 -1.17
CA TYR A 10 3.14 -0.95 0.09
C TYR A 10 3.56 -2.05 1.06
N GLN A 11 4.56 -2.83 0.64
CA GLN A 11 5.13 -3.98 1.35
C GLN A 11 6.45 -3.60 2.03
N ASN A 12 6.89 -4.40 3.00
CA ASN A 12 8.12 -4.15 3.75
C ASN A 12 9.33 -3.88 2.84
N ASP A 13 9.48 -4.62 1.74
CA ASP A 13 10.64 -4.46 0.85
C ASP A 13 10.73 -3.07 0.21
N PHE A 14 9.60 -2.43 -0.07
CA PHE A 14 9.53 -1.07 -0.64
C PHE A 14 9.43 0.03 0.42
N VAL A 15 9.38 -0.33 1.71
CA VAL A 15 9.27 0.62 2.83
C VAL A 15 10.52 0.63 3.69
N SER A 16 10.92 -0.53 4.19
CA SER A 16 12.03 -0.70 5.13
C SER A 16 13.01 -1.81 4.74
N GLY A 17 12.78 -2.50 3.64
CA GLY A 17 13.63 -3.58 3.13
C GLY A 17 14.52 -3.15 1.97
N ALA A 18 14.85 -4.09 1.09
CA ALA A 18 15.92 -3.93 0.09
C ALA A 18 15.71 -2.77 -0.91
N LEU A 19 14.45 -2.40 -1.16
CA LEU A 19 14.06 -1.34 -2.11
C LEU A 19 13.41 -0.14 -1.38
N GLY A 20 13.53 -0.09 -0.06
CA GLY A 20 12.93 0.94 0.78
C GLY A 20 13.67 2.28 0.73
N PHE A 21 12.98 3.34 1.13
CA PHE A 21 13.54 4.68 1.30
C PHE A 21 12.89 5.37 2.51
N PRO A 22 13.58 6.28 3.23
CA PRO A 22 13.10 6.83 4.50
C PRO A 22 11.70 7.46 4.45
N GLU A 23 11.36 8.11 3.34
CA GLU A 23 10.10 8.80 3.14
C GLU A 23 8.93 7.83 2.91
N ALA A 24 9.19 6.58 2.50
CA ALA A 24 8.16 5.56 2.34
C ALA A 24 7.44 5.28 3.66
N ALA A 25 8.19 5.16 4.76
CA ALA A 25 7.62 4.92 6.09
C ALA A 25 6.73 6.08 6.58
N ALA A 26 7.05 7.31 6.17
CA ALA A 26 6.27 8.49 6.51
C ALA A 26 4.86 8.51 5.87
N LEU A 27 4.61 7.68 4.85
CA LEU A 27 3.30 7.56 4.21
C LEU A 27 2.29 6.76 5.04
N ALA A 28 2.74 5.87 5.94
CA ALA A 28 1.88 4.98 6.73
C ALA A 28 0.67 5.68 7.40
N PRO A 29 0.82 6.80 8.14
CA PRO A 29 -0.31 7.47 8.76
C PRO A 29 -1.33 7.99 7.73
N ARG A 30 -0.87 8.55 6.61
CA ARG A 30 -1.72 9.08 5.54
C ARG A 30 -2.47 7.97 4.80
N LEU A 31 -1.80 6.86 4.51
CA LEU A 31 -2.43 5.70 3.88
C LEU A 31 -3.51 5.11 4.80
N ALA A 32 -3.21 4.95 6.09
CA ALA A 32 -4.15 4.43 7.06
C ALA A 32 -5.40 5.31 7.18
N GLU A 33 -5.24 6.64 7.18
CA GLU A 33 -6.36 7.58 7.16
C GLU A 33 -7.20 7.43 5.89
N LYS A 34 -6.57 7.40 4.72
CA LYS A 34 -7.26 7.26 3.43
C LYS A 34 -8.04 5.94 3.34
N ILE A 35 -7.45 4.83 3.80
CA ILE A 35 -8.10 3.52 3.86
C ILE A 35 -9.33 3.56 4.78
N ARG A 36 -9.22 4.18 5.97
CA ARG A 36 -10.36 4.32 6.89
C ARG A 36 -11.49 5.13 6.26
N THR A 37 -11.18 6.24 5.60
CA THR A 37 -12.17 7.10 4.93
C THR A 37 -12.93 6.36 3.84
N TYR A 38 -12.24 5.63 2.96
CA TYR A 38 -12.89 4.87 1.88
C TYR A 38 -13.76 3.74 2.45
N LYS A 39 -13.25 2.99 3.43
CA LYS A 39 -14.04 1.95 4.11
C LYS A 39 -15.29 2.51 4.78
N ALA A 40 -15.20 3.67 5.43
CA ALA A 40 -16.34 4.32 6.07
C ALA A 40 -17.40 4.83 5.07
N GLN A 41 -17.00 5.12 3.84
CA GLN A 41 -17.89 5.55 2.75
C GLN A 41 -18.53 4.37 2.00
N GLY A 42 -18.18 3.12 2.34
CA GLY A 42 -18.63 1.93 1.62
C GLY A 42 -17.96 1.75 0.26
N ASP A 43 -16.85 2.46 0.03
CA ASP A 43 -16.04 2.35 -1.19
C ASP A 43 -15.07 1.17 -1.10
N ASP A 44 -14.64 0.68 -2.25
CA ASP A 44 -13.72 -0.47 -2.31
C ASP A 44 -12.29 -0.04 -1.94
N VAL A 45 -11.60 -0.91 -1.20
CA VAL A 45 -10.16 -0.79 -0.93
C VAL A 45 -9.48 -2.09 -1.36
N ILE A 46 -8.61 -1.98 -2.36
CA ILE A 46 -7.88 -3.10 -2.96
C ILE A 46 -6.39 -2.90 -2.68
N PHE A 47 -5.70 -3.99 -2.39
CA PHE A 47 -4.24 -4.01 -2.22
C PHE A 47 -3.65 -4.89 -3.32
N THR A 48 -2.62 -4.40 -3.99
CA THR A 48 -1.74 -5.27 -4.76
C THR A 48 -0.63 -5.77 -3.85
N PHE A 49 -0.05 -6.91 -4.23
CA PHE A 49 1.02 -7.51 -3.48
C PHE A 49 1.98 -8.10 -4.51
N ASP A 50 3.15 -7.49 -4.61
CA ASP A 50 4.21 -7.99 -5.45
C ASP A 50 4.69 -9.33 -4.91
N THR A 51 4.65 -10.36 -5.77
CA THR A 51 5.06 -11.72 -5.42
C THR A 51 6.20 -12.14 -6.34
N HIS A 52 7.39 -12.26 -5.77
CA HIS A 52 8.53 -12.82 -6.47
C HIS A 52 8.89 -14.20 -5.91
N GLY A 53 9.24 -15.11 -6.81
CA GLY A 53 9.86 -16.39 -6.42
C GLY A 53 11.36 -16.21 -6.16
N GLU A 54 12.06 -17.30 -5.83
CA GLU A 54 13.49 -17.29 -5.48
C GLU A 54 14.42 -16.67 -6.55
N ASN A 55 13.93 -16.51 -7.78
CA ASN A 55 14.69 -15.92 -8.89
C ASN A 55 14.51 -14.39 -9.02
N TYR A 56 14.41 -13.67 -7.91
CA TYR A 56 14.50 -12.20 -7.95
C TYR A 56 15.97 -11.80 -7.93
N SER A 57 16.54 -11.62 -9.13
CA SER A 57 17.90 -11.12 -9.34
C SER A 57 17.89 -9.81 -10.11
#